data_AF-A0A538BU30-F1
#
_entry.id   AF-A0A538BU30-F1
#
_cell.length_a   1.000
_cell.length_b   1.000
_cell.length_c   1.000
_cell.angle_alpha   90.00
_cell.angle_beta   90.00
_cell.angle_gamma   90.00
#
_symmetry.space_group_name_H-M   'P 1'
#
loop_
_entity.id
_entity.type
_entity.pdbx_description
1 polymer ?
#
loop_
_entity_poly.entity_id
_entity_poly.type
_entity_poly.pdbx_seq_one_letter_code
_entity_poly.pdbx_strand_id
1 'polypeptide(L)'
;MKALRLLWLGFVLHLKMLSRSAFTGILGVIWPLFFATTAFFMFRTRHDPSALLYASLGASVMGIWSATSVTASSAIQRQRWEGTLEPVVATPAHFSLVLLPITVAMSTVGIYSMAATLLWGRLLFGIHPRIVHPLLFCLAVPATIVSIGMLGFLLSVTVVR
;
A
#
# COMPACT_ATOMS: atom_id res chain seq x y z
N MET A 1 24.18 10.98 6.15
CA MET A 1 23.47 11.93 5.24
C MET A 1 23.23 11.38 3.83
N LYS A 2 24.19 10.72 3.17
CA LYS A 2 24.00 10.18 1.80
C LYS A 2 22.90 9.10 1.70
N ALA A 3 22.85 8.14 2.63
CA ALA A 3 21.86 7.06 2.62
C ALA A 3 20.42 7.55 2.83
N LEU A 4 20.18 8.42 3.81
CA LEU A 4 18.85 8.99 4.05
C LEU A 4 18.33 9.78 2.84
N ARG A 5 19.23 10.55 2.20
CA ARG A 5 18.92 11.27 0.96
C ARG A 5 18.59 10.30 -0.18
N LEU A 6 19.31 9.18 -0.29
CA LEU A 6 19.04 8.14 -1.29
C LEU A 6 17.65 7.51 -1.08
N LEU A 7 17.33 7.16 0.16
CA LEU A 7 16.03 6.59 0.52
C LEU A 7 14.89 7.56 0.20
N TRP A 8 15.04 8.83 0.58
CA TRP A 8 14.03 9.86 0.33
C TRP A 8 13.83 10.13 -1.17
N LEU A 9 14.92 10.32 -1.91
CA LEU A 9 14.84 10.57 -3.36
C LEU A 9 14.28 9.36 -4.11
N GLY A 10 14.69 8.15 -3.75
CA GLY A 10 14.13 6.92 -4.30
C GLY A 10 12.63 6.82 -4.04
N PHE A 11 12.20 7.09 -2.81
CA PHE A 11 10.79 7.08 -2.43
C PHE A 11 9.98 8.07 -3.27
N VAL A 12 10.42 9.33 -3.36
CA VAL A 12 9.74 10.38 -4.14
C VAL A 12 9.70 10.03 -5.62
N LEU A 13 10.79 9.47 -6.17
CA LEU A 13 10.85 9.05 -7.57
C LEU A 13 9.82 7.95 -7.87
N HIS A 14 9.78 6.90 -7.05
CA HIS A 14 8.82 5.81 -7.26
C HIS A 14 7.38 6.27 -7.07
N LEU A 15 7.11 7.13 -6.10
CA LEU A 15 5.78 7.73 -5.92
C LEU A 15 5.36 8.54 -7.16
N LYS A 16 6.29 9.31 -7.74
CA LYS A 16 6.07 10.06 -8.98
C LYS A 16 5.80 9.12 -10.17
N MET A 17 6.56 8.03 -10.31
CA MET A 17 6.33 7.02 -11.36
C MET A 17 4.96 6.37 -11.22
N LEU A 18 4.58 5.98 -9.99
CA LEU A 18 3.26 5.44 -9.66
C LEU A 18 2.13 6.41 -10.06
N SER A 19 2.27 7.69 -9.72
CA SER A 19 1.26 8.71 -10.06
C SER A 19 1.11 8.99 -11.56
N ARG A 20 2.12 8.64 -12.36
CA ARG A 20 2.14 8.85 -13.82
C ARG A 20 1.56 7.67 -14.59
N SER A 21 1.48 6.49 -13.97
CA SER A 21 0.91 5.30 -14.60
C SER A 21 -0.61 5.34 -14.53
N ALA A 22 -1.27 5.63 -15.66
CA ALA A 22 -2.73 5.60 -15.74
C ALA A 22 -3.29 4.22 -15.38
N PHE A 23 -2.65 3.13 -15.83
CA PHE A 23 -3.06 1.77 -15.53
C PHE A 23 -2.99 1.45 -14.03
N THR A 24 -1.85 1.77 -13.39
CA THR A 24 -1.66 1.50 -11.96
C THR A 24 -2.50 2.42 -11.09
N GLY A 25 -2.65 3.69 -11.48
CA GLY A 25 -3.53 4.65 -10.82
C GLY A 25 -4.99 4.23 -10.89
N ILE A 26 -5.51 3.93 -12.08
CA ILE A 26 -6.92 3.52 -12.28
C ILE A 26 -7.21 2.23 -11.53
N LEU A 27 -6.40 1.18 -11.71
CA LEU A 27 -6.64 -0.10 -11.03
C LEU A 27 -6.44 0.00 -9.51
N GLY A 28 -5.41 0.73 -9.06
CA GLY A 28 -5.15 0.99 -7.64
C GLY A 28 -6.28 1.77 -6.96
N VAL A 29 -7.07 2.52 -7.73
CA VAL A 29 -8.26 3.23 -7.25
C VAL A 29 -9.52 2.37 -7.30
N ILE A 30 -9.77 1.72 -8.43
CA ILE A 30 -11.03 1.01 -8.68
C ILE A 30 -11.11 -0.27 -7.86
N TRP A 31 -10.03 -1.06 -7.76
CA TRP A 31 -10.06 -2.35 -7.07
C TRP A 31 -10.45 -2.25 -5.60
N PRO A 32 -9.84 -1.36 -4.78
CA PRO A 32 -10.23 -1.21 -3.39
C PRO A 32 -11.70 -0.81 -3.21
N LEU A 33 -12.20 0.08 -4.07
CA LEU A 33 -13.60 0.52 -4.03
C LEU A 33 -14.55 -0.62 -4.39
N PHE A 34 -14.18 -1.46 -5.37
CA PHE A 34 -14.94 -2.66 -5.72
C PHE A 34 -15.02 -3.64 -4.55
N PHE A 35 -13.88 -3.99 -3.93
CA PHE A 35 -13.86 -4.89 -2.77
C PHE A 35 -14.61 -4.33 -1.58
N ALA A 36 -14.47 -3.04 -1.29
CA ALA A 36 -15.23 -2.39 -0.22
C ALA A 36 -16.73 -2.41 -0.49
N THR A 37 -17.15 -2.12 -1.72
CA THR A 37 -18.57 -2.17 -2.10
C THR A 37 -19.16 -3.56 -1.89
N THR A 38 -18.46 -4.60 -2.35
CA THR A 38 -18.89 -6.00 -2.15
C THR A 38 -18.95 -6.36 -0.67
N ALA A 39 -17.93 -6.01 0.11
CA ALA A 39 -17.92 -6.24 1.56
C ALA A 39 -19.09 -5.52 2.25
N PHE A 40 -19.33 -4.24 1.93
CA PHE A 40 -20.43 -3.49 2.53
C PHE A 40 -21.80 -4.08 2.18
N PHE A 41 -22.01 -4.55 0.95
CA PHE A 41 -23.24 -5.27 0.60
C PHE A 41 -23.41 -6.58 1.39
N MET A 42 -22.33 -7.34 1.58
CA MET A 42 -22.38 -8.58 2.35
C MET A 42 -22.74 -8.36 3.83
N PHE A 43 -22.22 -7.30 4.45
CA PHE A 43 -22.43 -7.03 5.87
C PHE A 43 -23.70 -6.22 6.18
N ARG A 44 -24.27 -5.54 5.18
CA ARG A 44 -25.53 -4.78 5.33
C ARG A 44 -26.72 -5.66 5.73
N THR A 45 -26.70 -6.95 5.36
CA THR A 45 -27.74 -7.92 5.73
C THR A 45 -27.79 -8.21 7.24
N ARG A 46 -26.75 -7.87 8.00
CA ARG A 46 -26.62 -8.25 9.41
C ARG A 46 -27.19 -7.23 10.42
N HIS A 47 -27.68 -6.07 9.97
CA HIS A 47 -28.28 -4.99 10.79
C HIS A 47 -27.47 -4.54 12.04
N ASP A 48 -26.20 -4.93 12.17
CA ASP A 48 -25.33 -4.54 13.26
C ASP A 48 -24.33 -3.46 12.80
N PRO A 49 -24.44 -2.21 13.30
CA PRO A 49 -23.54 -1.12 12.95
C PRO A 49 -22.07 -1.39 13.31
N SER A 50 -21.81 -2.18 14.35
CA SER A 50 -20.45 -2.51 14.78
C SER A 50 -19.79 -3.50 13.82
N ALA A 51 -20.54 -4.50 13.36
CA ALA A 51 -20.09 -5.46 12.36
C ALA A 51 -19.72 -4.79 11.03
N LEU A 52 -20.50 -3.77 10.61
CA LEU A 52 -20.19 -2.97 9.42
C LEU A 52 -18.88 -2.19 9.55
N LEU A 53 -18.59 -1.65 10.74
CA LEU A 53 -17.35 -0.93 11.00
C LEU A 53 -16.14 -1.86 11.01
N TYR A 54 -16.23 -3.03 11.66
CA TYR A 54 -15.15 -4.04 11.64
C TYR A 54 -14.93 -4.61 10.24
N ALA A 55 -16.00 -4.86 9.48
CA ALA A 55 -15.90 -5.26 8.08
C ALA A 55 -15.24 -4.19 7.21
N SER A 56 -15.56 -2.91 7.44
CA SER A 56 -14.94 -1.78 6.74
C SER A 56 -13.43 -1.74 6.96
N LEU A 57 -13.00 -1.90 8.22
CA LEU A 57 -11.60 -1.89 8.61
C LEU A 57 -10.88 -3.13 8.06
N GLY A 58 -11.49 -4.31 8.17
CA GLY A 58 -10.95 -5.56 7.63
C GLY A 58 -10.78 -5.53 6.11
N ALA A 59 -11.79 -5.04 5.37
CA ALA A 59 -11.70 -4.90 3.92
C ALA A 59 -10.63 -3.87 3.51
N SER A 60 -10.50 -2.78 4.27
CA SER A 60 -9.46 -1.77 4.06
C SER A 60 -8.06 -2.34 4.27
N VAL A 61 -7.85 -3.09 5.35
CA VAL A 61 -6.57 -3.77 5.66
C VAL A 61 -6.27 -4.86 4.65
N MET A 62 -7.26 -5.63 4.21
CA MET A 62 -7.10 -6.64 3.17
C MET A 62 -6.73 -6.01 1.82
N GLY A 63 -7.33 -4.86 1.49
CA GLY A 63 -6.99 -4.07 0.31
C GLY A 63 -5.57 -3.52 0.37
N ILE A 64 -5.14 -2.98 1.52
CA ILE A 64 -3.75 -2.59 1.77
C ILE A 64 -2.84 -3.80 1.51
N TRP A 65 -3.05 -4.90 2.24
CA TRP A 65 -2.17 -6.06 2.22
C TRP A 65 -2.03 -6.70 0.83
N SER A 66 -3.13 -6.86 0.09
CA SER A 66 -3.12 -7.43 -1.26
C SER A 66 -2.40 -6.54 -2.26
N ALA A 67 -2.66 -5.22 -2.22
CA ALA A 67 -2.03 -4.27 -3.13
C ALA A 67 -0.53 -4.18 -2.88
N THR A 68 -0.10 -4.21 -1.62
CA THR A 68 1.31 -4.01 -1.25
C THR A 68 2.14 -5.28 -1.30
N SER A 69 1.61 -6.42 -0.85
CA SER A 69 2.38 -7.68 -0.79
C SER A 69 2.72 -8.20 -2.19
N VAL A 70 1.77 -8.16 -3.12
CA VAL A 70 1.97 -8.64 -4.50
C VAL A 70 2.91 -7.71 -5.28
N THR A 71 2.72 -6.40 -5.16
CA THR A 71 3.53 -5.42 -5.91
C THR A 71 4.94 -5.27 -5.34
N ALA A 72 5.10 -5.35 -4.01
CA ALA A 72 6.41 -5.29 -3.37
C ALA A 72 7.19 -6.59 -3.53
N SER A 73 6.56 -7.76 -3.41
CA SER A 73 7.27 -9.05 -3.60
C SER A 73 7.81 -9.21 -5.02
N SER A 74 7.07 -8.74 -6.02
CA SER A 74 7.50 -8.77 -7.43
C SER A 74 8.53 -7.69 -7.80
N ALA A 75 8.98 -6.83 -6.87
CA ALA A 75 9.86 -5.70 -7.17
C ALA A 75 11.19 -6.11 -7.83
N ILE A 76 11.89 -7.12 -7.30
CA ILE A 76 13.13 -7.62 -7.91
C ILE A 76 12.87 -8.19 -9.31
N GLN A 77 11.82 -9.02 -9.45
CA GLN A 77 11.46 -9.61 -10.74
C GLN A 77 11.11 -8.55 -11.78
N ARG A 78 10.49 -7.45 -11.33
CA ARG A 78 10.17 -6.30 -12.18
C ARG A 78 11.41 -5.57 -12.68
N GLN A 79 12.40 -5.38 -11.82
CA GLN A 79 13.70 -4.82 -12.23
C GLN A 79 14.41 -5.72 -13.25
N ARG A 80 14.27 -7.05 -13.16
CA ARG A 80 14.78 -7.99 -14.17
C ARG A 80 14.07 -7.83 -15.51
N TRP A 81 12.75 -7.79 -15.48
CA TRP A 81 11.93 -7.59 -16.69
C TRP A 81 12.20 -6.24 -17.36
N GLU A 82 12.50 -5.20 -16.58
CA GLU A 82 12.85 -3.87 -17.07
C GLU A 82 14.33 -3.75 -17.50
N GLY A 83 15.15 -4.79 -17.29
CA GLY A 83 16.59 -4.76 -17.61
C GLY A 83 17.40 -3.78 -16.75
N THR A 84 16.87 -3.39 -15.59
CA THR A 84 17.47 -2.41 -14.68
C THR A 84 18.18 -3.07 -13.49
N LEU A 85 18.02 -4.38 -13.31
CA LEU A 85 18.61 -5.09 -12.17
C LEU A 85 20.14 -5.04 -12.20
N GLU A 86 20.75 -5.39 -13.33
CA GLU A 86 22.20 -5.46 -13.53
C GLU A 86 22.89 -4.10 -13.27
N PRO A 87 22.43 -2.97 -13.85
CA PRO A 87 23.02 -1.67 -13.54
C PRO A 87 22.77 -1.24 -12.09
N VAL A 88 21.62 -1.57 -11.49
CA VAL A 88 21.35 -1.24 -10.08
C VAL A 88 22.29 -2.00 -9.14
N VAL A 89 22.54 -3.28 -9.39
CA VAL A 89 23.48 -4.10 -8.60
C VAL A 89 24.92 -3.67 -8.80
N ALA A 90 25.28 -3.18 -9.98
CA ALA A 90 26.61 -2.64 -10.28
C ALA A 90 26.87 -1.26 -9.66
N THR A 91 25.85 -0.58 -9.13
CA THR A 91 26.04 0.73 -8.49
C THR A 91 26.78 0.61 -7.15
N PRO A 92 27.54 1.64 -6.73
CA PRO A 92 28.23 1.64 -5.44
C PRO A 92 27.28 1.72 -4.23
N ALA A 93 25.98 1.90 -4.46
CA ALA A 93 24.98 1.91 -3.40
C ALA A 93 24.53 0.48 -3.10
N HIS A 94 24.43 0.13 -1.82
CA HIS A 94 23.94 -1.19 -1.42
C HIS A 94 22.53 -1.45 -1.96
N PHE A 95 22.31 -2.61 -2.58
CA PHE A 95 21.06 -2.98 -3.25
C PHE A 95 19.81 -2.76 -2.38
N SER A 96 19.89 -3.09 -1.08
CA SER A 96 18.78 -2.87 -0.15
C SER A 96 18.36 -1.40 -0.03
N LEU A 97 19.28 -0.45 -0.17
CA LEU A 97 18.95 0.99 -0.12
C LEU A 97 18.21 1.46 -1.37
N VAL A 98 18.24 0.69 -2.46
CA VAL A 98 17.49 0.96 -3.70
C VAL A 98 16.14 0.26 -3.69
N LEU A 99 16.08 -0.98 -3.17
CA LEU A 99 14.84 -1.78 -3.15
C LEU A 99 13.86 -1.34 -2.05
N LEU A 100 14.36 -0.92 -0.88
CA LEU A 100 13.53 -0.53 0.26
C LEU A 100 12.62 0.67 -0.07
N PRO A 101 13.10 1.75 -0.73
CA PRO A 101 12.23 2.83 -1.21
C PRO A 101 11.13 2.41 -2.18
N ILE A 102 11.37 1.41 -3.04
CA ILE A 102 10.36 0.88 -3.97
C ILE A 102 9.19 0.31 -3.16
N THR A 103 9.48 -0.58 -2.23
CA THR A 103 8.47 -1.29 -1.44
C THR A 103 7.73 -0.37 -0.47
N VAL A 104 8.42 0.62 0.11
CA VAL A 104 7.80 1.67 0.93
C VAL A 104 6.91 2.59 0.10
N ALA A 105 7.33 2.99 -1.11
CA ALA A 105 6.49 3.77 -2.02
C ALA A 105 5.23 2.99 -2.43
N MET A 106 5.35 1.71 -2.77
CA MET A 106 4.20 0.84 -3.05
C MET A 106 3.25 0.74 -1.84
N SER A 107 3.80 0.72 -0.62
CA SER A 107 3.02 0.65 0.62
C SER A 107 2.12 1.87 0.85
N THR A 108 2.50 3.04 0.32
CA THR A 108 1.65 4.24 0.40
C THR A 108 0.38 4.14 -0.43
N VAL A 109 0.39 3.33 -1.51
CA VAL A 109 -0.82 3.06 -2.30
C VAL A 109 -1.85 2.30 -1.46
N GLY A 110 -1.39 1.45 -0.53
CA GLY A 110 -2.28 0.81 0.44
C GLY A 110 -3.03 1.82 1.31
N ILE A 111 -2.39 2.91 1.77
CA ILE A 111 -3.09 3.95 2.53
C ILE A 111 -4.18 4.60 1.69
N TYR A 112 -3.89 4.89 0.42
CA TYR A 112 -4.91 5.40 -0.48
C TYR A 112 -6.11 4.46 -0.50
N SER A 113 -5.88 3.15 -0.63
CA SER A 113 -6.94 2.13 -0.57
C SER A 113 -7.74 2.25 0.72
N MET A 114 -7.10 2.28 1.88
CA MET A 114 -7.78 2.39 3.18
C MET A 114 -8.57 3.69 3.35
N ALA A 115 -7.99 4.82 2.95
CA ALA A 115 -8.66 6.12 3.03
C ALA A 115 -9.88 6.15 2.10
N ALA A 116 -9.73 5.63 0.88
CA ALA A 116 -10.79 5.53 -0.10
C ALA A 116 -11.92 4.63 0.39
N THR A 117 -11.62 3.45 0.93
CA THR A 117 -12.64 2.51 1.43
C THR A 117 -13.39 3.02 2.66
N LEU A 118 -12.70 3.66 3.61
CA LEU A 118 -13.35 4.29 4.77
C LEU A 118 -14.23 5.47 4.36
N LEU A 119 -13.76 6.32 3.43
CA LEU A 119 -14.53 7.44 2.92
C LEU A 119 -15.76 6.95 2.12
N TRP A 120 -15.59 5.89 1.32
CA TRP A 120 -16.68 5.25 0.58
C TRP A 120 -17.76 4.68 1.51
N GLY A 121 -17.35 4.01 2.58
CA GLY A 121 -18.24 3.51 3.63
C GLY A 121 -19.02 4.64 4.32
N ARG A 122 -18.38 5.79 4.54
CA ARG A 122 -19.05 6.98 5.09
C ARG A 122 -20.06 7.60 4.13
N LEU A 123 -19.68 7.78 2.86
CA LEU A 123 -20.50 8.49 1.86
C LEU A 123 -21.70 7.67 1.37
N LEU A 124 -21.51 6.38 1.07
CA LEU A 124 -22.56 5.55 0.46
C LEU A 124 -23.33 4.67 1.44
N PHE A 125 -22.71 4.31 2.57
CA PHE A 125 -23.27 3.37 3.53
C PHE A 125 -23.58 4.00 4.89
N GLY A 126 -23.34 5.30 5.06
CA GLY A 126 -23.66 6.04 6.29
C GLY A 126 -22.87 5.60 7.52
N ILE A 127 -21.72 4.94 7.31
CA ILE A 127 -20.87 4.48 8.42
C ILE A 127 -20.17 5.70 9.02
N HIS A 128 -20.27 5.84 10.34
CA HIS A 128 -19.58 6.90 11.08
C HIS A 128 -18.40 6.29 11.83
N PRO A 129 -17.21 6.19 11.23
CA PRO A 129 -16.03 5.71 11.95
C PRO A 129 -15.75 6.67 13.13
N ARG A 130 -15.96 6.19 14.36
CA ARG A 130 -15.58 6.91 15.58
C ARG A 130 -14.08 6.75 15.79
N ILE A 131 -13.32 7.75 15.34
CA ILE A 131 -11.89 7.83 15.64
C ILE A 131 -11.76 8.46 17.02
N VAL A 132 -11.56 7.63 18.05
CA VAL A 132 -11.43 8.09 19.45
C VAL A 132 -10.14 8.88 19.65
N HIS A 133 -9.05 8.47 18.98
CA HIS A 133 -7.73 9.09 19.11
C HIS A 133 -7.15 9.42 17.72
N PRO A 134 -7.48 10.60 17.16
CA PRO A 134 -7.05 10.98 15.81
C PRO A 134 -5.53 11.09 15.70
N LEU A 135 -4.84 11.55 16.75
CA LEU A 135 -3.37 11.64 16.73
C LEU A 135 -2.70 10.26 16.65
N LEU A 136 -3.20 9.28 17.42
CA LEU A 136 -2.70 7.90 17.37
C LEU A 136 -2.99 7.26 16.02
N PHE A 137 -4.16 7.51 15.44
CA PHE A 137 -4.49 7.07 14.09
C PHE A 137 -3.51 7.65 13.06
N CYS A 138 -3.23 8.96 13.12
CA CYS A 138 -2.26 9.61 12.23
C CYS A 138 -0.84 9.07 12.39
N LEU A 139 -0.42 8.68 13.59
CA LEU A 139 0.90 8.07 13.82
C LEU A 139 0.96 6.59 13.41
N ALA A 140 -0.16 5.86 13.55
CA ALA A 140 -0.25 4.47 13.13
C ALA A 140 -0.09 4.33 11.62
N VAL A 141 -0.60 5.28 10.84
CA VAL A 141 -0.54 5.25 9.37
C VAL A 141 0.90 5.14 8.85
N PRO A 142 1.85 6.05 9.17
CA PRO A 142 3.26 5.91 8.81
C PRO A 142 3.90 4.61 9.32
N ALA A 143 3.58 4.19 10.55
CA ALA A 143 4.10 2.94 11.09
C ALA A 143 3.66 1.74 10.23
N THR A 144 2.39 1.71 9.81
CA THR A 144 1.86 0.71 8.89
C THR A 144 2.58 0.73 7.54
N ILE A 145 2.89 1.90 6.96
CA ILE A 145 3.66 2.01 5.71
C ILE A 145 5.01 1.33 5.85
N VAL A 146 5.73 1.66 6.93
CA VAL A 146 7.09 1.15 7.15
C VAL A 146 7.05 -0.35 7.39
N SER A 147 6.15 -0.83 8.26
CA SER A 147 6.02 -2.26 8.55
C SER A 147 5.67 -3.08 7.31
N ILE A 148 4.69 -2.63 6.51
CA ILE A 148 4.26 -3.33 5.30
C ILE A 148 5.31 -3.23 4.20
N GLY A 149 5.97 -2.08 4.06
CA GLY A 149 7.08 -1.90 3.12
C GLY A 149 8.24 -2.84 3.43
N MET A 150 8.62 -2.94 4.71
CA MET A 150 9.66 -3.88 5.16
C MET A 150 9.27 -5.34 4.94
N LEU A 151 8.01 -5.70 5.18
CA LEU A 151 7.50 -7.04 4.88
C LEU A 151 7.58 -7.33 3.37
N GLY A 152 7.15 -6.38 2.53
CA GLY A 152 7.24 -6.50 1.08
C GLY A 152 8.66 -6.62 0.56
N PHE A 153 9.59 -5.86 1.14
CA PHE A 153 11.02 -6.00 0.90
C PHE A 153 11.54 -7.40 1.24
N LEU A 154 11.20 -7.90 2.43
CA LEU A 154 11.60 -9.24 2.86
C LEU A 154 11.08 -10.31 1.91
N LEU A 155 9.79 -10.26 1.54
CA LEU A 155 9.20 -11.18 0.57
C LEU A 155 9.88 -11.11 -0.79
N SER A 156 10.24 -9.91 -1.27
CA SER A 156 10.91 -9.76 -2.57
C SER A 156 12.28 -10.44 -2.58
N VAL A 157 13.03 -10.33 -1.48
CA VAL A 157 14.37 -10.92 -1.37
C VAL A 157 14.32 -12.44 -1.14
N THR A 158 13.30 -12.97 -0.44
CA THR A 158 13.25 -14.40 -0.08
C THR A 158 12.51 -15.28 -1.08
N VAL A 159 11.48 -14.76 -1.76
CA VAL A 159 10.55 -15.57 -2.57
C VAL A 159 10.97 -15.66 -4.04
N VAL A 160 11.69 -14.66 -4.55
CA VAL A 160 12.15 -14.64 -5.95
C VAL A 160 13.39 -15.53 -6.09
N ARG A 161 13.26 -16.65 -6.80
CA ARG A 161 14.35 -17.51 -7.29
C ARG A 161 14.58 -17.27 -8.77
#